data_AF-A0A3D0SMS1-F1
#
_entry.id   AF-A0A3D0SMS1-F1
#
_cell.length_a   1.000
_cell.length_b   1.000
_cell.length_c   1.000
_cell.angle_alpha   90.00
_cell.angle_beta   90.00
_cell.angle_gamma   90.00
#
_symmetry.space_group_name_H-M   'P 1'
#
loop_
_entity.id
_entity.type
_entity.pdbx_description
1 polymer ?
#
loop_
_entity_poly.entity_id
_entity_poly.type
_entity_poly.pdbx_seq_one_letter_code
_entity_poly.pdbx_strand_id
1 'polypeptide(L)'
;MSSKPDTDHSDNPSDNRPPGPLRIILSVLAAFFGVQSEKNRARDFQQGRPIHYILVGLIMTLLFILLVLIAVKLVLRSAGI
;
A
#
# COMPACT_ATOMS: atom_id res chain seq x y z
N MET A 1 -27.81 -23.29 -37.28
CA MET A 1 -27.35 -24.04 -36.10
C MET A 1 -26.80 -23.02 -35.11
N SER A 2 -27.32 -22.99 -33.89
CA SER A 2 -26.96 -22.05 -32.82
C SER A 2 -25.54 -22.30 -32.30
N SER A 3 -24.75 -21.25 -32.06
CA SER A 3 -23.65 -21.26 -31.11
C SER A 3 -23.49 -19.84 -30.54
N LYS A 4 -24.20 -19.65 -29.42
CA LYS A 4 -24.03 -18.72 -28.29
C LYS A 4 -22.77 -17.83 -28.35
N PRO A 5 -22.87 -16.49 -28.12
CA PRO A 5 -21.68 -15.68 -27.92
C PRO A 5 -21.07 -16.06 -26.57
N ASP A 6 -19.82 -16.48 -26.61
CA ASP A 6 -18.98 -16.68 -25.45
C ASP A 6 -18.88 -15.33 -24.73
N THR A 7 -19.40 -15.28 -23.50
CA THR A 7 -19.21 -14.15 -22.60
C THR A 7 -17.75 -14.13 -22.22
N ASP A 8 -16.95 -13.49 -23.07
CA ASP A 8 -15.55 -13.18 -22.86
C ASP A 8 -15.43 -12.29 -21.63
N HIS A 9 -14.74 -12.82 -20.63
CA HIS A 9 -14.26 -12.05 -19.49
C HIS A 9 -13.13 -11.16 -20.03
N SER A 10 -13.52 -10.02 -20.60
CA SER A 10 -12.58 -9.04 -21.16
C SER A 10 -11.87 -8.27 -20.03
N ASP A 11 -10.97 -8.93 -19.31
CA ASP A 11 -9.86 -8.27 -18.62
C ASP A 11 -8.82 -7.88 -19.68
N ASN A 12 -9.15 -6.84 -20.45
CA ASN A 12 -8.25 -6.27 -21.45
C ASN A 12 -7.30 -5.28 -20.74
N PRO A 13 -5.97 -5.51 -20.72
CA PRO A 13 -5.01 -4.67 -20.00
C PRO A 13 -4.66 -3.37 -20.75
N SER A 14 -5.58 -2.82 -21.54
CA SER A 14 -5.32 -1.67 -22.42
C SER A 14 -6.56 -0.78 -22.63
N ASP A 15 -7.31 -0.50 -21.56
CA ASP A 15 -8.26 0.62 -21.58
C ASP A 15 -7.49 1.93 -21.33
N ASN A 16 -7.14 2.65 -22.40
CA ASN A 16 -6.46 3.96 -22.36
C ASN A 16 -7.36 5.11 -21.82
N ARG A 17 -8.45 4.78 -21.13
CA ARG A 17 -9.33 5.75 -20.50
C ARG A 17 -8.72 6.19 -19.17
N PRO A 18 -8.77 7.49 -18.85
CA PRO A 18 -8.24 7.97 -17.59
C PRO A 18 -8.93 7.24 -16.43
N PRO A 19 -8.16 6.72 -15.44
CA PRO A 19 -8.73 6.01 -14.32
C PRO A 19 -9.74 6.92 -13.62
N GLY A 20 -10.94 6.40 -13.37
CA GLY A 20 -11.96 7.17 -12.69
C GLY A 20 -11.47 7.68 -11.32
N PRO A 21 -12.01 8.79 -10.80
CA PRO A 21 -11.59 9.38 -9.54
C PRO A 21 -11.63 8.40 -8.37
N LEU A 22 -12.56 7.44 -8.39
CA LEU A 22 -12.60 6.34 -7.43
C LEU A 22 -11.38 5.41 -7.51
N ARG A 23 -10.90 5.04 -8.71
CA ARG A 23 -9.67 4.25 -8.88
C ARG A 23 -8.43 5.01 -8.41
N ILE A 24 -8.43 6.32 -8.61
CA ILE A 24 -7.35 7.19 -8.15
C ILE A 24 -7.31 7.22 -6.62
N ILE A 25 -8.45 7.38 -5.93
CA ILE A 25 -8.53 7.31 -4.45
C ILE A 25 -8.11 5.93 -3.95
N LEU A 26 -8.58 4.86 -4.59
CA LEU A 26 -8.22 3.48 -4.25
C LEU A 26 -6.71 3.22 -4.41
N SER A 27 -6.07 3.81 -5.43
CA SER A 27 -4.63 3.70 -5.64
C SER A 27 -3.82 4.50 -4.61
N VAL A 28 -4.28 5.71 -4.27
CA VAL A 28 -3.64 6.53 -3.24
C VAL A 28 -3.73 5.85 -1.87
N LEU A 29 -4.87 5.22 -1.55
CA LEU A 29 -5.01 4.41 -0.34
C LEU A 29 -4.09 3.18 -0.38
N ALA A 30 -4.00 2.44 -1.48
CA ALA A 30 -3.10 1.28 -1.58
C ALA A 30 -1.62 1.66 -1.40
N ALA A 31 -1.23 2.87 -1.82
CA ALA A 31 0.11 3.41 -1.66
C ALA A 31 0.46 3.82 -0.22
N PHE A 32 -0.51 4.28 0.59
CA PHE A 32 -0.29 4.61 2.00
C PHE A 32 -0.05 3.37 2.88
N PHE A 33 -0.47 2.19 2.42
CA PHE A 33 -0.38 0.94 3.17
C PHE A 33 0.94 0.18 2.95
N GLY A 34 1.92 0.73 2.22
CA GLY A 34 3.24 0.10 2.10
C GLY A 34 3.25 -1.16 1.23
N VAL A 35 2.42 -1.20 0.18
CA VAL A 35 2.43 -2.29 -0.81
C VAL A 35 3.76 -2.30 -1.55
N GLN A 36 4.70 -3.04 -0.98
CA GLN A 36 5.96 -3.35 -1.60
C GLN A 36 5.68 -4.31 -2.76
N SER A 37 6.04 -3.90 -3.97
CA SER A 37 5.80 -4.70 -5.17
C SER A 37 6.40 -6.09 -5.02
N GLU A 38 5.74 -7.09 -5.60
CA GLU A 38 6.19 -8.49 -5.54
C GLU A 38 7.62 -8.66 -6.04
N LYS A 39 8.01 -7.86 -7.04
CA LYS A 39 9.40 -7.79 -7.54
C LYS A 39 10.39 -7.35 -6.47
N ASN A 40 10.05 -6.35 -5.67
CA ASN A 40 10.88 -5.92 -4.55
C ASN A 40 10.98 -7.03 -3.50
N ARG A 41 9.85 -7.66 -3.15
CA ARG A 41 9.84 -8.79 -2.22
C ARG A 41 10.69 -9.96 -2.75
N ALA A 42 10.57 -10.32 -4.02
CA ALA A 42 11.34 -11.41 -4.60
C ALA A 42 12.85 -11.12 -4.54
N ARG A 43 13.29 -9.91 -4.89
CA ARG A 43 14.71 -9.51 -4.81
C ARG A 43 15.21 -9.51 -3.37
N ASP A 44 14.43 -8.94 -2.45
CA ASP A 44 14.82 -8.74 -1.06
C ASP A 44 14.90 -10.07 -0.29
N PHE A 45 14.11 -11.06 -0.70
CA PHE A 45 14.10 -12.41 -0.13
C PHE A 45 15.03 -13.41 -0.86
N GLN A 46 15.38 -13.17 -2.13
CA GLN A 46 16.33 -14.01 -2.87
C GLN A 46 17.80 -13.58 -2.67
N GLN A 47 18.05 -12.27 -2.53
CA GLN A 47 19.41 -11.71 -2.43
C GLN A 47 19.79 -11.28 -1.01
N GLY A 48 18.80 -11.13 -0.11
CA GLY A 48 19.00 -10.65 1.26
C GLY A 48 18.54 -11.64 2.32
N ARG A 49 19.00 -11.44 3.57
CA ARG A 49 18.48 -12.18 4.74
C ARG A 49 17.20 -11.49 5.23
N PRO A 50 16.02 -12.15 5.22
CA PRO A 50 14.73 -11.56 5.59
C PRO A 50 14.71 -10.85 6.96
N ILE A 51 15.57 -11.29 7.88
CA ILE A 51 15.69 -10.72 9.23
C ILE A 51 16.03 -9.21 9.25
N HIS A 52 16.77 -8.71 8.26
CA HIS A 52 17.14 -7.28 8.20
C HIS A 52 15.92 -6.41 7.89
N TYR A 53 15.06 -6.86 6.98
CA TYR A 53 13.83 -6.16 6.62
C TYR A 53 12.84 -6.12 7.80
N ILE A 54 12.78 -7.19 8.59
CA ILE A 54 11.94 -7.26 9.80
C ILE A 54 12.44 -6.27 10.87
N LEU A 55 13.75 -6.23 11.12
CA LEU A 55 14.33 -5.30 12.09
C LEU A 55 14.09 -3.84 11.70
N VAL A 56 14.31 -3.50 10.42
CA VAL A 56 14.05 -2.15 9.90
C VAL A 56 12.57 -1.80 10.00
N GLY A 57 11.68 -2.72 9.64
CA GLY A 57 10.23 -2.53 9.77
C GLY A 57 9.79 -2.31 11.22
N LEU A 58 10.38 -3.03 12.16
CA LEU A 58 10.11 -2.87 13.59
C LEU A 58 10.56 -1.50 14.11
N ILE A 59 11.77 -1.06 13.73
CA ILE A 59 12.29 0.26 14.09
C ILE A 59 11.38 1.37 13.53
N MET A 60 11.01 1.27 12.25
CA MET A 60 10.11 2.25 11.61
C MET A 60 8.76 2.31 12.29
N THR A 61 8.21 1.16 12.71
CA THR A 61 6.94 1.10 13.44
C THR A 61 7.03 1.79 14.80
N LEU A 62 8.11 1.57 15.55
CA LEU A 62 8.33 2.22 16.84
C LEU A 62 8.49 3.74 16.70
N LEU A 63 9.20 4.20 15.67
CA LEU A 63 9.33 5.62 15.35
C LEU A 63 7.98 6.25 15.01
N PHE A 64 7.14 5.57 14.21
CA PHE A 64 5.80 6.04 13.89
C PHE A 64 4.93 6.19 15.15
N ILE A 65 4.96 5.20 16.04
CA ILE A 65 4.24 5.25 17.32
C ILE A 65 4.70 6.46 18.14
N LEU A 66 6.01 6.67 18.27
CA LEU A 66 6.55 7.79 19.02
C LEU A 66 6.09 9.14 18.43
N LEU A 67 6.09 9.26 17.11
CA LEU A 67 5.63 10.45 16.40
C LEU A 67 4.16 10.76 16.71
N VAL A 68 3.29 9.74 16.68
CA VAL A 68 1.87 9.89 17.05
C VAL A 68 1.74 10.30 18.52
N LEU A 69 2.51 9.69 19.44
CA LEU A 69 2.48 10.04 20.86
C LEU A 69 2.90 11.49 21.11
N ILE A 70 3.94 11.97 20.43
CA ILE A 70 4.40 13.36 20.53
C ILE A 70 3.30 14.30 20.02
N ALA A 71 2.71 13.99 18.86
CA ALA A 71 1.63 14.77 18.29
C ALA A 71 0.44 14.88 19.27
N VAL A 72 0.01 13.77 19.86
CA VAL A 72 -1.08 13.74 20.85
C VAL A 72 -0.71 14.57 22.08
N LYS A 73 0.51 14.41 22.61
CA LYS A 73 0.97 15.20 23.76
C LYS A 73 0.99 16.69 23.47
N LEU A 74 1.39 17.09 22.27
CA LEU A 74 1.40 18.49 21.86
C LEU A 74 -0.03 19.04 21.78
N VAL A 75 -0.96 18.27 21.23
CA VAL A 75 -2.38 18.63 21.17
C VAL A 75 -2.97 18.76 22.57
N LEU A 76 -2.73 17.80 23.47
CA LEU A 76 -3.23 17.86 24.85
C LEU A 76 -2.69 19.09 25.60
N ARG A 77 -1.38 19.35 25.47
CA ARG A 77 -0.76 20.55 26.04
C ARG A 77 -1.36 21.84 25.48
N SER A 78 -1.69 21.87 24.18
CA SER A 78 -2.33 23.03 23.55
C SER A 78 -3.79 23.20 23.97
N ALA A 79 -4.47 22.11 24.31
CA ALA A 79 -5.85 22.10 24.79
C ALA A 79 -5.96 22.45 26.28
N GLY A 80 -4.84 22.63 26.99
CA GLY A 80 -4.80 23.03 28.40
C GLY A 80 -5.09 21.88 29.38
N ILE A 81 -4.91 20.63 28.95
CA ILE A 81 -4.98 19.41 29.77
C ILE A 81 -3.56 18.96 30.12
#